data_AF-A0A964QFG2-F1
#
_entry.id   AF-A0A964QFG2-F1
#
_cell.length_a   1.000
_cell.length_b   1.000
_cell.length_c   1.000
_cell.angle_alpha   90.00
_cell.angle_beta   90.00
_cell.angle_gamma   90.00
#
_symmetry.space_group_name_H-M   'P 1'
#
loop_
_entity.id
_entity.type
_entity.pdbx_description
1 polymer ?
#
loop_
_entity_poly.entity_id
_entity_poly.type
_entity_poly.pdbx_seq_one_letter_code
_entity_poly.pdbx_strand_id
1 'polypeptide(L)' 'EGTGFDPHRVLDPTLADNIEKAGGRGLFLMRELMDEIHYNERGNQVTLVLKFDPEADDSGGGAEA' A
#
# COMPACT_ATOMS: atom_id res chain seq x y z
N GLU A 1 -13.55 13.24 -13.55
CA GLU A 1 -13.80 12.58 -12.25
C GLU A 1 -14.86 11.49 -12.39
N GLY A 2 -14.63 10.30 -11.82
CA GLY A 2 -15.56 9.16 -11.85
C GLY A 2 -16.43 9.02 -10.59
N THR A 3 -17.20 7.94 -10.48
CA THR A 3 -18.06 7.64 -9.32
C THR A 3 -17.30 7.17 -8.08
N GLY A 4 -15.98 6.96 -8.21
CA GLY A 4 -15.13 6.39 -7.15
C GLY A 4 -15.31 4.88 -7.00
N PHE A 5 -14.58 4.31 -6.04
CA PHE A 5 -14.62 2.90 -5.68
C PHE A 5 -14.60 2.72 -4.16
N ASP A 6 -15.10 1.57 -3.71
CA ASP A 6 -15.01 1.17 -2.30
C ASP A 6 -13.78 0.29 -2.09
N PRO A 7 -12.75 0.77 -1.36
CA PRO A 7 -11.52 0.01 -1.12
C PRO A 7 -11.73 -1.24 -0.26
N HIS A 8 -12.82 -1.32 0.52
CA HIS A 8 -13.12 -2.51 1.34
C HIS A 8 -13.74 -3.64 0.53
N ARG A 9 -14.27 -3.35 -0.66
CA ARG A 9 -14.86 -4.34 -1.57
C ARG A 9 -13.86 -4.95 -2.54
N VAL A 10 -12.64 -4.42 -2.57
CA VAL A 10 -11.56 -4.94 -3.41
C VAL A 10 -10.97 -6.17 -2.73
N LEU A 11 -11.11 -7.31 -3.40
CA LEU A 11 -10.62 -8.59 -2.92
C LEU A 11 -9.08 -8.63 -2.92
N ASP A 12 -8.52 -9.37 -1.97
CA ASP A 12 -7.08 -9.61 -1.89
C ASP A 12 -6.61 -10.42 -3.13
N PRO A 13 -5.74 -9.85 -3.98
CA PRO A 13 -5.26 -10.51 -5.20
C PRO A 13 -4.24 -11.63 -4.94
N THR A 14 -3.78 -11.82 -3.70
CA THR A 14 -2.81 -12.87 -3.32
C THR A 14 -3.47 -14.22 -2.99
N LEU A 15 -4.78 -14.22 -2.72
CA LEU A 15 -5.54 -15.44 -2.49
C LEU A 15 -5.69 -16.24 -3.77
N ALA A 16 -5.55 -17.58 -3.68
CA ALA A 16 -5.63 -18.49 -4.82
C ALA A 16 -6.86 -18.26 -5.72
N ASP A 17 -8.03 -18.03 -5.10
CA ASP A 17 -9.31 -17.79 -5.79
C ASP A 17 -9.38 -16.45 -6.55
N ASN A 18 -8.41 -15.54 -6.32
CA ASN A 18 -8.36 -14.20 -6.91
C ASN A 18 -7.16 -13.99 -7.83
N ILE A 19 -6.23 -14.95 -7.93
CA ILE A 19 -5.03 -14.83 -8.77
C ILE A 19 -5.39 -14.54 -10.24
N GLU A 20 -6.42 -15.20 -10.77
CA GLU A 20 -6.85 -15.01 -12.15
C GLU A 20 -7.77 -13.79 -12.35
N LYS A 21 -8.23 -13.15 -11.27
CA LYS A 21 -9.13 -11.99 -11.37
C LYS A 21 -8.33 -10.75 -11.78
N ALA A 22 -8.86 -10.02 -12.75
CA ALA A 22 -8.33 -8.73 -13.14
C ALA A 22 -8.76 -7.66 -12.12
N GLY A 23 -7.83 -7.25 -11.25
CA GLY A 23 -8.07 -6.19 -10.26
C GLY A 23 -7.26 -6.35 -8.97
N GLY A 24 -7.44 -5.40 -8.04
CA GLY A 24 -6.93 -5.48 -6.67
C GLY A 24 -5.43 -5.25 -6.47
N ARG A 25 -4.60 -5.51 -7.47
CA ARG A 25 -3.14 -5.44 -7.37
C ARG A 25 -2.61 -4.06 -7.00
N GLY A 26 -3.14 -2.99 -7.60
CA GLY A 26 -2.73 -1.63 -7.26
C GLY A 26 -3.02 -1.27 -5.81
N LEU A 27 -4.22 -1.64 -5.32
CA LEU A 27 -4.61 -1.41 -3.92
C LEU A 27 -3.78 -2.25 -2.95
N PHE A 28 -3.52 -3.50 -3.31
CA PHE A 28 -2.64 -4.39 -2.56
C PHE A 28 -1.25 -3.78 -2.41
N LEU A 29 -0.62 -3.37 -3.52
CA LEU A 29 0.70 -2.74 -3.49
C LEU A 29 0.73 -1.47 -2.64
N MET A 30 -0.30 -0.62 -2.74
CA MET A 30 -0.38 0.59 -1.92
C MET A 30 -0.49 0.28 -0.42
N ARG A 31 -1.16 -0.81 -0.04
CA ARG A 31 -1.29 -1.24 1.36
C ARG A 31 -0.01 -1.86 1.90
N GLU A 32 0.72 -2.61 1.07
CA GLU A 32 1.96 -3.27 1.48
C GLU A 32 3.16 -2.32 1.53
N LEU A 33 3.16 -1.26 0.72
CA LEU A 33 4.33 -0.38 0.54
C LEU A 33 4.25 0.94 1.32
N MET A 34 3.07 1.35 1.80
CA MET A 34 2.86 2.65 2.43
C MET A 34 2.51 2.48 3.90
N ASP A 35 2.91 3.43 4.73
CA ASP A 35 2.58 3.42 6.16
C ASP A 35 1.12 3.80 6.41
N GLU A 36 0.59 4.74 5.63
CA GLU A 36 -0.80 5.15 5.73
C GLU A 36 -1.44 5.34 4.35
N ILE A 37 -2.73 5.04 4.30
CA ILE A 37 -3.57 5.23 3.14
C ILE A 37 -4.89 5.86 3.54
N HIS A 38 -5.25 6.96 2.87
CA HIS A 38 -6.48 7.70 3.13
C HIS A 38 -7.29 7.82 1.84
N TYR A 39 -8.60 7.65 1.94
CA TYR A 39 -9.54 7.79 0.83
C TYR A 39 -10.47 8.97 1.11
N ASN A 40 -10.83 9.71 0.07
CA ASN A 40 -11.89 10.71 0.23
C ASN A 40 -13.27 10.03 0.31
N GLU A 41 -14.29 10.78 0.77
CA GLU A 41 -15.65 10.25 0.94
C GLU A 41 -16.25 9.65 -0.35
N ARG A 42 -15.86 10.20 -1.50
CA ARG A 42 -16.33 9.74 -2.80
C ARG A 42 -15.59 8.49 -3.30
N GLY A 43 -14.44 8.14 -2.72
CA GLY A 43 -13.60 7.02 -3.16
C GLY A 43 -12.97 7.22 -4.54
N ASN A 44 -12.83 8.45 -5.02
CA ASN A 44 -12.19 8.76 -6.31
C ASN A 44 -10.82 9.43 -6.16
N GLN A 45 -10.37 9.64 -4.91
CA GLN A 45 -9.05 10.16 -4.58
C GLN A 45 -8.43 9.30 -3.47
N VAL A 46 -7.12 9.05 -3.59
CA VAL A 46 -6.32 8.32 -2.62
C VAL A 46 -5.12 9.17 -2.23
N THR A 47 -4.82 9.24 -0.94
CA THR A 47 -3.63 9.87 -0.38
C THR A 47 -2.76 8.77 0.25
N LEU A 48 -1.50 8.71 -0.16
CA LEU A 48 -0.50 7.74 0.33
C LEU A 48 0.53 8.47 1.18
N VAL A 49 0.87 7.91 2.35
CA VAL A 49 1.90 8.45 3.24
C VAL A 49 2.98 7.39 3.44
N LEU A 50 4.22 7.78 3.14
CA LEU A 50 5.42 7.01 3.43
C LEU A 50 6.27 7.82 4.40
N LYS A 51 6.58 7.25 5.56
CA LYS A 51 7.38 7.83 6.63
C LYS A 51 8.82 7.38 6.43
N PHE A 52 9.73 8.34 6.39
CA PHE A 52 11.15 8.08 6.40
C PHE A 52 11.67 8.40 7.80
N ASP A 53 12.10 7.38 8.52
CA ASP A 53 12.82 7.55 9.78
C ASP A 53 14.32 7.67 9.48
N PRO A 54 14.91 8.88 9.56
CA PRO A 54 16.31 9.11 9.18
C PRO A 54 17.32 8.45 10.14
N GLU A 55 16.87 7.93 11.28
CA GLU A 55 17.72 7.30 12.31
C GLU A 55 17.74 5.76 12.22
N ALA A 56 16.94 5.15 11.33
CA ALA A 56 16.80 3.69 11.24
C ALA A 56 17.94 2.99 10.46
N ASP A 57 18.86 3.73 9.84
CA ASP A 57 19.89 3.19 8.92
C ASP A 57 21.33 3.21 9.48
N ASP A 58 21.57 3.63 10.74
CA ASP A 58 22.95 3.76 11.28
C ASP A 58 23.51 2.50 11.98
N SER A 59 22.78 1.38 12.03
CA SER A 59 23.29 0.14 12.61
C SER A 59 23.88 -0.80 11.56
N GLY A 60 25.11 -0.54 11.09
CA GLY A 60 25.79 -1.51 10.22
C GLY A 60 27.18 -1.11 9.69
N GLY A 61 28.21 -1.13 10.55
CA GLY A 61 29.59 -1.02 10.04
C GLY A 61 30.72 -0.93 11.08
N GLY A 62 30.55 -1.51 12.27
CA GLY A 62 31.66 -1.67 13.21
C GLY A 62 32.65 -2.71 12.68
N ALA A 63 33.77 -2.26 12.12
CA ALA A 63 34.94 -3.09 11.91
C ALA A 63 35.49 -3.51 13.27
N GLU A 64 35.62 -4.82 13.51
CA GLU A 64 36.45 -5.36 14.58
C GLU A 64 37.56 -6.23 13.96
N ALA A 65 38.73 -6.10 14.59
CA ALA A 65 40.08 -6.38 14.10
C ALA A 65 40.46 -7.86 13.99
#